data_AF-A0A3A9ASC1-F1
#
_entry.id   AF-A0A3A9ASC1-F1
#
_cell.length_a   1.000
_cell.length_b   1.000
_cell.length_c   1.000
_cell.angle_alpha   90.00
_cell.angle_beta   90.00
_cell.angle_gamma   90.00
#
_symmetry.space_group_name_H-M   'P 1'
#
loop_
_entity.id
_entity.type
_entity.pdbx_description
1 polymer ?
#
loop_
_entity_poly.entity_id
_entity_poly.type
_entity_poly.pdbx_seq_one_letter_code
_entity_poly.pdbx_strand_id
1 'polypeptide(L)'
;MRNKKKVKSGNKIMKRFKSYLNLEIVIDYKTCVYFFSIWFFYCVYLLCMGVRCADILYMFEMMAAAYVISYVQVYAFHNFDEASQLGKKDVPGIIFCTALYIGASYGFAWFDRNFKTTLLFGVYILFIYYVMYLVNKIKRAIDTENLNKMLAEFKKGEICNGEQGKHN
;
A
#
# COMPACT_ATOMS: atom_id res chain seq x y z
N MET A 1 -10.28 -41.81 16.42
CA MET A 1 -9.21 -40.78 16.49
C MET A 1 -8.72 -40.21 15.13
N ARG A 2 -9.35 -40.47 13.97
CA ARG A 2 -8.90 -39.94 12.65
C ARG A 2 -9.47 -38.56 12.25
N ASN A 3 -10.49 -38.04 12.92
CA ASN A 3 -11.20 -36.83 12.48
C ASN A 3 -10.57 -35.48 12.91
N LYS A 4 -9.68 -35.45 13.91
CA LYS A 4 -9.04 -34.20 14.36
C LYS A 4 -7.90 -33.70 13.45
N LYS A 5 -7.35 -34.53 12.55
CA LYS A 5 -6.27 -34.10 11.63
C LYS A 5 -6.78 -33.30 10.42
N LYS A 6 -7.99 -33.54 9.91
CA LYS A 6 -8.55 -32.78 8.76
C LYS A 6 -8.96 -31.35 9.13
N VAL A 7 -9.52 -31.13 10.33
CA VAL A 7 -9.90 -29.79 10.82
C VAL A 7 -8.68 -28.88 11.04
N LYS A 8 -7.54 -29.46 11.44
CA LYS A 8 -6.28 -28.71 11.65
C LYS A 8 -5.61 -28.27 10.35
N SER A 9 -5.79 -29.03 9.26
CA SER A 9 -5.27 -28.71 7.93
C SER A 9 -6.13 -27.67 7.20
N GLY A 10 -7.47 -27.81 7.26
CA GLY A 10 -8.40 -26.83 6.69
C GLY A 10 -8.23 -25.43 7.26
N ASN A 11 -7.99 -25.32 8.58
CA ASN A 11 -7.68 -24.03 9.22
C ASN A 11 -6.35 -23.42 8.75
N LYS A 12 -5.37 -24.23 8.33
CA LYS A 12 -4.07 -23.70 7.86
C LYS A 12 -4.17 -23.16 6.43
N ILE A 13 -4.92 -23.84 5.57
CA ILE A 13 -5.21 -23.38 4.20
C ILE A 13 -6.10 -22.13 4.25
N MET A 14 -7.16 -22.15 5.08
CA MET A 14 -8.04 -20.99 5.28
C MET A 14 -7.26 -19.78 5.82
N LYS A 15 -6.33 -19.97 6.76
CA LYS A 15 -5.46 -18.89 7.25
C LYS A 15 -4.53 -18.35 6.17
N ARG A 16 -3.92 -19.22 5.35
CA ARG A 16 -3.10 -18.79 4.21
C ARG A 16 -3.93 -18.02 3.19
N PHE A 17 -5.12 -18.53 2.85
CA PHE A 17 -6.02 -17.87 1.91
C PHE A 17 -6.46 -16.50 2.40
N LYS A 18 -6.82 -16.37 3.70
CA LYS A 18 -7.10 -15.07 4.33
C LYS A 18 -5.91 -14.12 4.26
N SER A 19 -4.70 -14.63 4.49
CA SER A 19 -3.47 -13.83 4.39
C SER A 19 -3.21 -13.35 2.97
N TYR A 20 -3.44 -14.20 1.97
CA TYR A 20 -3.33 -13.84 0.54
C TYR A 20 -4.37 -12.79 0.15
N LEU A 21 -5.64 -12.99 0.52
CA LEU A 21 -6.70 -12.00 0.25
C LEU A 21 -6.40 -10.65 0.90
N ASN A 22 -5.91 -10.65 2.15
CA ASN A 22 -5.56 -9.39 2.81
C ASN A 22 -4.41 -8.69 2.08
N LEU A 23 -3.41 -9.45 1.62
CA LEU A 23 -2.29 -8.93 0.84
C LEU A 23 -2.76 -8.37 -0.52
N GLU A 24 -3.69 -9.06 -1.19
CA GLU A 24 -4.28 -8.63 -2.45
C GLU A 24 -5.08 -7.32 -2.27
N ILE A 25 -5.91 -7.21 -1.23
CA ILE A 25 -6.63 -5.97 -0.89
C ILE A 25 -5.67 -4.81 -0.64
N VAL A 26 -4.54 -5.04 0.03
CA VAL A 26 -3.52 -4.01 0.27
C VAL A 26 -2.84 -3.59 -1.04
N ILE A 27 -2.55 -4.54 -1.94
CA ILE A 27 -2.00 -4.25 -3.27
C ILE A 27 -2.98 -3.42 -4.09
N ASP A 28 -4.26 -3.81 -4.12
CA ASP A 28 -5.29 -3.10 -4.87
C ASP A 28 -5.47 -1.67 -4.36
N TYR A 29 -5.55 -1.50 -3.04
CA TYR A 29 -5.64 -0.18 -2.44
C TYR A 29 -4.46 0.71 -2.82
N LYS A 30 -3.23 0.19 -2.74
CA LYS A 30 -2.02 0.92 -3.14
C LYS A 30 -2.03 1.27 -4.62
N THR A 31 -2.37 0.29 -5.47
CA THR A 31 -2.45 0.49 -6.92
C THR A 31 -3.41 1.62 -7.24
N CYS A 32 -4.61 1.62 -6.67
CA CYS A 32 -5.61 2.66 -6.90
C CYS A 32 -5.07 4.04 -6.51
N VAL A 33 -4.46 4.17 -5.32
CA VAL A 33 -3.91 5.46 -4.87
C VAL A 33 -2.80 5.96 -5.81
N TYR A 34 -1.86 5.11 -6.21
CA TYR A 34 -0.80 5.49 -7.14
C TYR A 34 -1.35 5.82 -8.52
N PHE A 35 -2.28 5.02 -9.04
CA PHE A 35 -2.94 5.25 -10.31
C PHE A 35 -3.65 6.62 -10.32
N PHE A 36 -4.48 6.91 -9.32
CA PHE A 36 -5.14 8.22 -9.22
C PHE A 36 -4.14 9.37 -9.12
N SER A 37 -3.06 9.20 -8.36
CA SER A 37 -2.03 10.22 -8.21
C SER A 37 -1.32 10.51 -9.53
N ILE A 38 -0.93 9.46 -10.26
CA ILE A 38 -0.26 9.56 -11.57
C ILE A 38 -1.22 10.16 -12.61
N TRP A 39 -2.45 9.68 -12.63
CA TRP A 39 -3.47 10.16 -13.55
C TRP A 39 -3.77 11.65 -13.30
N PHE A 40 -3.85 12.08 -12.04
CA PHE A 40 -4.00 13.50 -11.70
C PHE A 40 -2.85 14.34 -12.28
N PHE A 41 -1.61 13.90 -12.12
CA PHE A 41 -0.46 14.60 -12.70
C PHE A 41 -0.52 14.65 -14.23
N TYR A 42 -0.92 13.55 -14.87
CA TYR A 42 -1.09 13.49 -16.33
C TYR A 42 -2.18 14.45 -16.82
N CYS A 43 -3.31 14.56 -16.12
CA CYS A 43 -4.35 15.53 -16.43
C CYS A 43 -3.86 16.98 -16.29
N VAL A 44 -3.08 17.29 -15.25
CA VAL A 44 -2.47 18.62 -15.08
C VAL A 44 -1.51 18.93 -16.23
N TYR A 45 -0.70 17.95 -16.64
CA TYR A 45 0.21 18.10 -17.78
C TYR A 45 -0.54 18.39 -19.10
N LEU A 46 -1.59 17.61 -19.40
CA LEU A 46 -2.45 17.84 -20.57
C LEU A 46 -3.08 19.24 -20.55
N LEU A 47 -3.55 19.67 -19.38
CA LEU A 47 -4.13 21.00 -19.18
C LEU A 47 -3.10 22.12 -19.43
N CYS A 48 -1.86 21.95 -18.97
CA CYS A 48 -0.77 22.89 -19.24
C CYS A 48 -0.40 22.97 -20.73
N MET A 49 -0.51 21.85 -21.46
CA MET A 49 -0.30 21.81 -22.92
C MET A 49 -1.53 22.30 -23.72
N GLY A 50 -2.65 22.60 -23.04
CA GLY A 50 -3.89 23.05 -23.69
C GLY A 50 -4.66 21.93 -24.42
N VAL A 51 -4.24 20.67 -24.27
CA VAL A 51 -4.86 19.51 -24.90
C VAL A 51 -5.91 18.92 -23.96
N ARG A 52 -7.17 18.85 -24.39
CA ARG A 52 -8.29 18.31 -23.60
C ARG A 52 -8.63 16.86 -23.92
N CYS A 53 -7.97 16.27 -24.92
CA CYS A 53 -8.14 14.88 -25.28
C CYS A 53 -7.08 14.04 -24.58
N ALA A 54 -7.50 13.16 -23.69
CA ALA A 54 -6.64 12.16 -23.08
C ALA A 54 -6.84 10.82 -23.80
N ASP A 55 -5.77 10.24 -24.33
CA ASP A 55 -5.86 8.90 -24.92
C ASP A 55 -6.10 7.85 -23.84
N ILE A 56 -7.09 6.99 -24.08
CA ILE A 56 -7.46 5.87 -23.20
C ILE A 56 -6.30 4.86 -23.10
N LEU A 57 -5.47 4.76 -24.14
CA LEU A 57 -4.29 3.88 -24.15
C LEU A 57 -3.29 4.26 -23.04
N TYR A 58 -2.99 5.56 -22.88
CA TYR A 58 -2.09 6.00 -21.82
C TYR A 58 -2.69 5.75 -20.43
N MET A 59 -4.02 5.87 -20.26
CA MET A 59 -4.67 5.51 -18.99
C MET A 59 -4.51 4.02 -18.66
N PHE A 60 -4.70 3.16 -19.66
CA PHE A 60 -4.52 1.72 -19.49
C PHE A 60 -3.07 1.37 -19.14
N GLU A 61 -2.10 1.95 -19.83
CA GLU A 61 -0.67 1.76 -19.54
C GLU A 61 -0.30 2.26 -18.15
N MET A 62 -0.81 3.42 -17.73
CA MET A 62 -0.61 3.96 -16.38
C MET A 62 -1.19 3.04 -15.31
N MET A 63 -2.38 2.48 -15.55
CA MET A 63 -3.01 1.52 -14.63
C MET A 63 -2.22 0.22 -14.57
N ALA A 64 -1.80 -0.33 -15.71
CA ALA A 64 -0.99 -1.54 -15.78
C ALA A 64 0.37 -1.35 -15.09
N ALA A 65 1.04 -0.23 -15.33
CA ALA A 65 2.30 0.11 -14.68
C ALA A 65 2.14 0.25 -13.17
N ALA A 66 1.09 0.93 -12.70
CA ALA A 66 0.81 1.04 -11.27
C ALA A 66 0.55 -0.32 -10.61
N TYR A 67 -0.15 -1.22 -11.32
CA TYR A 67 -0.45 -2.56 -10.81
C TYR A 67 0.82 -3.43 -10.74
N VAL A 68 1.62 -3.46 -11.81
CA VAL A 68 2.89 -4.21 -11.84
C VAL A 68 3.86 -3.69 -10.77
N ILE A 69 4.03 -2.37 -10.66
CA ILE A 69 4.95 -1.78 -9.68
C ILE A 69 4.47 -2.03 -8.26
N SER A 70 3.15 -1.97 -8.00
CA SER A 70 2.60 -2.32 -6.67
C SER A 70 2.81 -3.79 -6.33
N TYR A 71 2.68 -4.69 -7.31
CA TYR A 71 3.03 -6.11 -7.15
C TYR A 71 4.51 -6.30 -6.84
N VAL A 72 5.39 -5.67 -7.61
CA VAL A 72 6.85 -5.70 -7.37
C VAL A 72 7.17 -5.15 -5.98
N GLN A 73 6.54 -4.05 -5.57
CA GLN A 73 6.76 -3.44 -4.27
C GLN A 73 6.32 -4.36 -3.12
N VAL A 74 5.24 -5.13 -3.27
CA VAL A 74 4.77 -6.05 -2.21
C VAL A 74 5.53 -7.37 -2.20
N TYR A 75 5.85 -7.94 -3.37
CA TYR A 75 6.56 -9.23 -3.49
C TYR A 75 8.08 -9.11 -3.32
N ALA A 76 8.72 -8.13 -3.98
CA ALA A 76 10.18 -7.99 -3.93
C ALA A 76 10.68 -7.37 -2.62
N PHE A 77 9.89 -6.46 -2.04
CA PHE A 77 10.23 -5.80 -0.77
C PHE A 77 9.43 -6.33 0.43
N HIS A 78 8.78 -7.49 0.28
CA HIS A 78 8.11 -8.29 1.31
C HIS A 78 7.47 -7.46 2.43
N ASN A 79 6.23 -6.99 2.20
CA ASN A 79 5.42 -6.34 3.23
C ASN A 79 6.16 -5.25 4.02
N PHE A 80 6.43 -4.15 3.33
CA PHE A 80 6.69 -2.82 3.90
C PHE A 80 5.70 -2.42 5.03
N ASP A 81 4.55 -3.11 5.11
CA ASP A 81 3.47 -2.89 6.07
C ASP A 81 3.52 -3.84 7.30
N GLU A 82 4.25 -4.96 7.23
CA GLU A 82 4.32 -5.96 8.31
C GLU A 82 5.71 -6.03 8.97
N ALA A 83 6.74 -5.48 8.32
CA ALA A 83 8.06 -5.32 8.92
C ALA A 83 8.03 -4.16 9.93
N SER A 84 7.94 -4.55 11.20
CA SER A 84 8.01 -3.79 12.47
C SER A 84 8.78 -2.46 12.57
N GLN A 85 9.64 -2.06 11.62
CA GLN A 85 10.28 -0.75 11.61
C GLN A 85 10.56 -0.35 10.17
N LEU A 86 10.02 0.81 9.76
CA LEU A 86 10.31 1.46 8.48
C LEU A 86 11.75 2.01 8.56
N GLY A 87 12.70 1.09 8.51
CA GLY A 87 14.13 1.33 8.68
C GLY A 87 14.75 1.79 7.37
N LYS A 88 15.93 2.41 7.44
CA LYS A 88 16.75 2.91 6.32
C LYS A 88 16.95 1.92 5.13
N LYS A 89 16.55 0.65 5.27
CA LYS A 89 16.57 -0.42 4.27
C LYS A 89 15.46 -0.33 3.22
N ASP A 90 14.47 0.51 3.44
CA ASP A 90 13.28 0.68 2.59
C ASP A 90 13.46 1.72 1.47
N VAL A 91 14.40 2.64 1.66
CA VAL A 91 14.81 3.68 0.71
C VAL A 91 15.23 3.11 -0.67
N PRO A 92 16.03 2.03 -0.78
CA PRO A 92 16.38 1.47 -2.09
C PRO A 92 15.17 0.95 -2.86
N GLY A 93 14.11 0.48 -2.18
CA GLY A 93 12.88 0.05 -2.84
C GLY A 93 12.09 1.20 -3.44
N ILE A 94 12.00 2.34 -2.73
CA ILE A 94 11.39 3.56 -3.25
C ILE A 94 12.17 4.06 -4.48
N ILE A 95 13.49 4.08 -4.41
CA ILE A 95 14.35 4.51 -5.53
C ILE A 95 14.15 3.57 -6.73
N PHE A 96 14.11 2.26 -6.51
CA PHE A 96 13.89 1.27 -7.58
C PHE A 96 12.50 1.41 -8.22
N CYS A 97 11.43 1.52 -7.43
CA CYS A 97 10.08 1.72 -7.95
C CYS A 97 9.94 3.07 -8.68
N THR A 98 10.59 4.12 -8.18
CA THR A 98 10.64 5.43 -8.87
C THR A 98 11.37 5.31 -10.21
N ALA A 99 12.49 4.57 -10.27
CA ALA A 99 13.20 4.31 -11.52
C ALA A 99 12.34 3.51 -12.50
N LEU A 100 11.53 2.54 -12.03
CA LEU A 100 10.58 1.82 -12.87
C LEU A 100 9.49 2.74 -13.43
N TYR A 101 8.95 3.66 -12.63
CA TYR A 101 7.98 4.65 -13.12
C TYR A 101 8.58 5.61 -14.15
N ILE A 102 9.81 6.06 -13.94
CA ILE A 102 10.54 6.90 -14.92
C ILE A 102 10.80 6.10 -16.20
N GLY A 103 11.23 4.84 -16.08
CA GLY A 103 11.47 3.95 -17.21
C GLY A 103 10.20 3.66 -18.02
N ALA A 104 9.09 3.38 -17.34
CA ALA A 104 7.77 3.22 -17.98
C ALA A 104 7.35 4.51 -18.69
N SER A 105 7.44 5.65 -18.01
CA SER A 105 7.10 6.96 -18.58
C SER A 105 7.93 7.27 -19.85
N TYR A 106 9.23 6.95 -19.85
CA TYR A 106 10.10 7.19 -21.00
C TYR A 106 9.88 6.16 -22.14
N GLY A 107 9.64 4.90 -21.78
CA GLY A 107 9.40 3.81 -22.74
C GLY A 107 8.08 3.95 -23.47
N PHE A 108 7.02 4.34 -22.76
CA PHE A 108 5.69 4.57 -23.32
C PHE A 108 5.47 6.01 -23.81
N ALA A 109 6.50 6.87 -23.76
CA ALA A 109 6.46 8.26 -24.24
C ALA A 109 5.29 9.11 -23.68
N TRP A 110 4.84 8.85 -22.45
CA TRP A 110 3.68 9.51 -21.83
C TRP A 110 3.74 11.05 -21.81
N PHE A 111 4.94 11.62 -21.83
CA PHE A 111 5.18 13.07 -21.81
C PHE A 111 5.95 13.56 -23.04
N ASP A 112 5.79 12.88 -24.19
CA ASP A 112 6.44 13.25 -25.45
C ASP A 112 7.98 13.30 -25.33
N ARG A 113 8.54 12.41 -24.48
CA ARG A 113 9.97 12.34 -24.11
C ARG A 113 10.60 13.65 -23.61
N ASN A 114 9.79 14.62 -23.18
CA ASN A 114 10.30 15.86 -22.62
C ASN A 114 10.96 15.60 -21.26
N PHE A 115 12.30 15.67 -21.23
CA PHE A 115 13.10 15.40 -20.04
C PHE A 115 12.68 16.23 -18.82
N LYS A 116 12.27 17.49 -19.03
CA LYS A 116 11.80 18.38 -17.95
C LYS A 116 10.53 17.84 -17.29
N THR A 117 9.57 17.37 -18.08
CA THR A 117 8.30 16.81 -17.58
C THR A 117 8.53 15.48 -16.89
N THR A 118 9.37 14.62 -17.47
CA THR A 118 9.73 13.34 -16.84
C THR A 118 10.46 13.54 -15.51
N LEU A 119 11.34 14.54 -15.41
CA LEU A 119 12.01 14.88 -14.16
C LEU A 119 11.01 15.37 -13.11
N LEU A 120 10.08 16.27 -13.50
CA LEU A 120 9.02 16.76 -12.61
C LEU A 120 8.11 15.63 -12.14
N PHE A 121 7.78 14.68 -13.03
CA PHE A 121 7.03 13.47 -12.71
C PHE A 121 7.79 12.60 -11.69
N GLY A 122 9.09 12.40 -11.87
CA GLY A 122 9.92 11.67 -10.90
C GLY A 122 9.90 12.31 -9.51
N VAL A 123 10.03 13.64 -9.42
CA VAL A 123 9.91 14.39 -8.15
C VAL A 123 8.51 14.24 -7.54
N TYR A 124 7.47 14.30 -8.37
CA TYR A 124 6.09 14.10 -7.93
C TYR A 124 5.85 12.70 -7.38
N ILE A 125 6.37 11.65 -8.03
CA ILE A 125 6.29 10.27 -7.53
C ILE A 125 6.98 10.15 -6.16
N LEU A 126 8.16 10.73 -5.98
CA LEU A 126 8.85 10.75 -4.68
C LEU A 126 8.02 11.48 -3.61
N PHE A 127 7.35 12.57 -3.99
CA PHE A 127 6.44 13.28 -3.10
C PHE A 127 5.24 12.42 -2.69
N ILE A 128 4.62 11.69 -3.64
CA ILE A 128 3.54 10.74 -3.34
C ILE A 128 4.01 9.62 -2.40
N TYR A 129 5.22 9.07 -2.62
CA TYR A 129 5.82 8.11 -1.69
C TYR A 129 5.98 8.70 -0.28
N TYR A 130 6.40 9.95 -0.18
CA TYR A 130 6.52 10.66 1.09
C TYR A 130 5.15 10.86 1.78
N VAL A 131 4.12 11.26 1.03
CA VAL A 131 2.75 11.38 1.55
C VAL A 131 2.23 10.03 2.05
N MET A 132 2.41 8.95 1.28
CA MET A 132 2.03 7.59 1.68
C MET A 132 2.77 7.15 2.94
N TYR A 133 4.04 7.52 3.09
CA TYR A 133 4.80 7.30 4.31
C TYR A 133 4.17 8.01 5.51
N LEU A 134 3.76 9.29 5.36
CA LEU A 134 3.10 10.04 6.42
C LEU A 134 1.75 9.43 6.81
N VAL A 135 0.92 9.05 5.83
CA VAL A 135 -0.37 8.39 6.07
C VAL A 135 -0.18 7.09 6.86
N ASN A 136 0.79 6.27 6.46
CA ASN A 136 1.12 5.04 7.18
C ASN A 136 1.65 5.30 8.59
N LYS A 137 2.38 6.40 8.81
CA LYS A 137 2.83 6.81 10.15
C LYS A 137 1.64 7.20 11.04
N ILE A 138 0.69 7.97 10.51
CA ILE A 138 -0.53 8.38 11.23
C ILE A 138 -1.40 7.16 11.55
N LYS A 139 -1.64 6.29 10.55
CA LYS A 139 -2.44 5.08 10.73
C LYS A 139 -1.88 4.17 11.83
N ARG A 140 -0.55 4.05 11.93
CA ARG A 140 0.10 3.28 13.01
C ARG A 140 -0.04 3.93 14.39
N ALA A 141 0.01 5.25 14.48
CA ALA A 141 -0.24 5.94 15.75
C ALA A 141 -1.65 5.66 16.27
N ILE A 142 -2.65 5.74 15.38
CA ILE A 142 -4.05 5.43 15.69
C ILE A 142 -4.22 3.97 16.12
N ASP A 143 -3.60 3.03 15.40
CA ASP A 143 -3.72 1.60 15.71
C ASP A 143 -3.07 1.25 17.06
N THR A 144 -1.95 1.89 17.40
CA THR A 144 -1.28 1.74 18.71
C THR A 144 -2.17 2.25 19.84
N GLU A 145 -2.81 3.42 19.66
CA GLU A 145 -3.75 3.95 20.64
C GLU A 145 -5.00 3.08 20.80
N ASN A 146 -5.54 2.57 19.69
CA ASN A 146 -6.72 1.70 19.69
C ASN A 146 -6.43 0.37 20.41
N LEU A 147 -5.26 -0.22 20.19
CA LEU A 147 -4.84 -1.44 20.87
C LEU A 147 -4.67 -1.22 22.38
N ASN A 148 -4.10 -0.10 22.80
CA ASN A 148 -3.98 0.26 24.21
C ASN A 148 -5.35 0.48 24.88
N LYS A 149 -6.32 1.07 24.17
CA LYS A 149 -7.71 1.20 24.65
C LYS A 149 -8.36 -0.16 24.85
N MET A 150 -8.26 -1.06 23.87
CA MET A 150 -8.80 -2.42 23.99
C MET A 150 -8.20 -3.18 25.18
N LEU A 151 -6.87 -3.10 25.38
CA LEU A 151 -6.22 -3.72 26.55
C LEU A 151 -6.71 -3.14 27.89
N ALA A 152 -6.94 -1.83 27.95
CA ALA A 152 -7.49 -1.20 29.15
C ALA A 152 -8.92 -1.66 29.44
N GLU A 153 -9.76 -1.80 28.41
CA GLU A 153 -11.13 -2.32 28.53
C GLU A 153 -11.16 -3.78 28.99
N PHE A 154 -10.33 -4.65 28.40
CA PHE A 154 -10.22 -6.04 28.84
C PHE A 154 -9.77 -6.16 30.29
N LYS A 155 -8.74 -5.40 30.69
CA LYS A 155 -8.25 -5.41 32.08
C LYS A 155 -9.30 -4.90 33.06
N LYS A 156 -10.10 -3.89 32.67
CA LYS A 156 -11.20 -3.36 33.50
C LYS A 156 -12.34 -4.38 33.65
N GLY A 157 -12.67 -5.11 32.58
CA GLY A 157 -13.66 -6.20 32.61
C GLY A 157 -13.23 -7.37 33.50
N GLU A 158 -11.96 -7.77 33.48
CA GLU A 158 -11.44 -8.84 34.35
C GLU A 158 -11.45 -8.46 35.83
N ILE A 159 -11.13 -7.20 36.17
CA ILE A 159 -11.17 -6.71 37.56
C ILE A 159 -12.61 -6.72 38.09
N CYS A 160 -13.58 -6.23 37.31
CA CYS A 160 -15.00 -6.27 37.69
C CYS A 160 -15.53 -7.70 37.88
N ASN A 161 -15.14 -8.66 37.02
CA ASN A 161 -15.51 -10.07 37.19
C ASN A 161 -14.82 -10.73 38.39
N GLY A 162 -13.57 -10.35 38.68
CA GLY A 162 -12.82 -10.86 39.84
C GLY A 162 -13.38 -10.39 41.19
N GLU A 163 -13.94 -9.18 41.25
CA GLU A 163 -14.58 -8.67 42.48
C GLU A 163 -15.96 -9.29 42.75
N GLN A 164 -16.73 -9.61 41.70
CA GLN A 164 -18.01 -10.33 41.87
C GLN A 164 -17.83 -11.79 42.34
N GLY A 165 -16.71 -12.42 42.01
CA GLY A 165 -16.37 -13.78 42.47
C GLY A 165 -15.86 -13.87 43.92
N LYS A 166 -15.54 -12.74 44.57
CA LYS A 166 -15.10 -12.70 45.98
C LYS A 166 -16.23 -12.39 46.97
N HIS A 167 -17.40 -12.00 46.49
CA HIS A 167 -18.56 -11.63 47.31
C HIS A 167 -19.68 -12.69 47.35
N ASN A 168 -19.47 -13.85 46.71
CA ASN A 168 -20.25 -15.08 46.86
C ASN A 168 -19.42 -16.14 47.58
#